data_AF-A0A946QSQ1-F1
#
_entry.id   AF-A0A946QSQ1-F1
#
_cell.length_a   1.000
_cell.length_b   1.000
_cell.length_c   1.000
_cell.angle_alpha   90.00
_cell.angle_beta   90.00
_cell.angle_gamma   90.00
#
_symmetry.space_group_name_H-M   'P 1'
#
loop_
_entity.id
_entity.type
_entity.pdbx_description
1 polymer ?
#
loop_
_entity_poly.entity_id
_entity_poly.type
_entity_poly.pdbx_seq_one_letter_code
_entity_poly.pdbx_strand_id
1 'polypeptide(L)'
;MEGIFVPIGFFLTLFAILYVYWTTRTKERLALVEKGIDANIFKRDPIGKRLDLVKWGVFMIALAIGVAAGFAFSNVINEVAAFFTMILLFGGLGLIVAYFVTKALAKKE
;
A
#
# COMPACT_ATOMS: atom_id res chain seq x y z
N MET A 1 36.87 19.16 -0.50
CA MET A 1 35.92 19.38 0.62
C MET A 1 34.47 19.59 0.17
N GLU A 2 34.14 19.50 -1.13
CA GLU A 2 32.79 19.79 -1.64
C GLU A 2 31.86 18.56 -1.71
N GLY A 3 32.41 17.35 -1.84
CA GLY A 3 31.61 16.11 -1.92
C GLY A 3 30.89 15.69 -0.63
N ILE A 4 31.24 16.30 0.52
CA ILE A 4 30.64 15.99 1.83
C ILE A 4 29.40 16.87 2.10
N PHE A 5 29.30 18.03 1.46
CA PHE A 5 28.19 18.97 1.69
C PHE A 5 26.85 18.45 1.11
N VAL A 6 26.92 17.75 -0.03
CA VAL A 6 25.75 17.17 -0.72
C VAL A 6 25.00 16.16 0.15
N PRO A 7 25.65 15.11 0.72
CA PRO A 7 24.94 14.17 1.58
C PRO A 7 24.43 14.82 2.87
N ILE A 8 25.17 15.75 3.47
CA ILE A 8 24.73 16.44 4.70
C ILE A 8 23.45 17.24 4.47
N GLY A 9 23.38 18.00 3.36
CA GLY A 9 22.17 18.73 2.99
C GLY A 9 20.97 17.82 2.73
N PHE A 10 21.20 16.66 2.10
CA PHE A 10 20.16 15.66 1.88
C PHE A 10 19.62 15.07 3.19
N PHE A 11 20.49 14.70 4.14
CA PHE A 11 20.04 14.16 5.42
C PHE A 11 19.34 15.22 6.28
N LEU A 12 19.80 16.48 6.26
CA LEU A 12 19.15 17.57 7.00
C LEU A 12 17.76 17.90 6.45
N THR A 13 17.59 17.94 5.13
CA THR A 13 16.29 18.19 4.51
C THR A 13 15.31 17.04 4.77
N LEU A 14 15.77 15.78 4.66
CA LEU A 14 14.97 14.60 5.00
C LEU A 14 14.53 14.64 6.48
N PHE A 15 15.45 14.96 7.39
CA PHE A 15 15.15 15.11 8.81
C PHE A 15 14.15 16.24 9.07
N ALA A 16 14.32 17.39 8.41
CA ALA A 16 13.40 18.52 8.55
C ALA A 16 11.97 18.15 8.11
N ILE A 17 11.82 17.44 6.99
CA ILE A 17 10.52 16.98 6.49
C ILE A 17 9.87 16.01 7.50
N LEU A 18 10.62 15.03 7.99
CA LEU A 18 10.12 14.07 8.98
C LEU A 18 9.74 14.76 10.30
N TYR A 19 10.55 15.69 10.77
CA TYR A 19 10.28 16.47 11.98
C TYR A 19 9.00 17.29 11.85
N VAL A 20 8.83 18.01 10.73
CA VAL A 20 7.61 18.79 10.43
C VAL A 20 6.39 17.88 10.33
N TYR A 21 6.52 16.71 9.70
CA TYR A 21 5.42 15.75 9.59
C TYR A 21 4.97 15.23 10.95
N TRP A 22 5.91 14.82 11.82
CA TRP A 22 5.59 14.32 13.15
C TRP A 22 5.06 15.41 14.09
N THR A 23 5.63 16.61 14.06
CA THR A 23 5.19 17.72 14.93
C THR A 23 3.79 18.19 14.55
N THR A 24 3.48 18.29 13.26
CA THR A 24 2.15 18.69 12.77
C THR A 24 1.07 17.71 13.24
N ARG A 25 1.30 16.40 13.11
CA ARG A 25 0.36 15.36 13.58
C ARG A 25 0.13 15.38 15.09
N THR A 26 1.16 15.73 15.86
CA THR A 26 1.08 15.77 17.33
C THR A 26 0.29 17.00 17.78
N LYS A 27 0.50 18.15 17.14
CA LYS A 27 -0.25 19.39 17.41
C LYS A 27 -1.72 19.28 17.02
N GLU A 28 -2.03 18.65 15.88
CA GLU A 28 -3.41 18.37 15.46
C GLU A 28 -4.17 17.57 16.52
N ARG A 29 -3.54 16.53 17.09
CA ARG A 29 -4.15 15.67 18.12
C ARG A 29 -4.35 16.39 19.45
N LEU A 30 -3.39 17.22 19.88
CA LEU A 30 -3.52 18.03 21.09
C LEU A 30 -4.66 19.05 20.97
N ALA A 31 -4.77 19.74 19.83
CA ALA A 31 -5.83 20.71 19.58
C ALA A 31 -7.24 20.09 19.57
N LEU A 32 -7.36 18.80 19.22
CA LEU A 32 -8.63 18.07 19.27
C LEU A 32 -9.02 17.68 20.70
N VAL A 33 -8.04 17.29 21.53
CA VAL A 33 -8.24 17.01 22.97
C VAL A 33 -8.66 18.28 23.72
N GLU A 34 -8.01 19.41 23.43
CA GLU A 34 -8.34 20.71 24.04
C GLU A 34 -9.74 21.23 23.66
N LYS A 35 -10.25 20.85 22.48
CA LYS A 35 -11.59 21.21 22.01
C LYS A 35 -12.70 20.27 22.51
N GLY A 36 -12.37 19.26 23.33
CA GLY A 36 -13.36 18.35 23.92
C GLY A 36 -14.05 17.42 22.92
N ILE A 37 -13.54 17.31 21.69
CA ILE A 37 -14.02 16.36 20.67
C ILE A 37 -13.28 15.05 20.92
N ASP A 38 -14.02 14.00 21.25
CA ASP A 38 -13.46 12.67 21.55
C ASP A 38 -12.55 12.21 20.38
N ALA A 39 -11.26 12.06 20.66
CA ALA A 39 -10.24 11.63 19.70
C ALA A 39 -10.50 10.21 19.15
N ASN A 40 -11.55 9.53 19.61
CA ASN A 40 -12.08 8.30 19.04
C ASN A 40 -12.50 8.42 17.56
N ILE A 41 -12.88 9.60 17.06
CA ILE A 41 -13.20 9.77 15.62
C ILE A 41 -11.94 9.58 14.73
N PHE A 42 -10.74 9.71 15.31
CA PHE A 42 -9.46 9.51 14.60
C PHE A 42 -8.84 8.12 14.83
N LYS A 43 -9.49 7.22 15.56
CA LYS A 43 -9.13 5.80 15.48
C LYS A 43 -9.58 5.32 14.12
N ARG A 44 -8.70 5.49 13.12
CA ARG A 44 -8.69 4.74 11.85
C ARG A 44 -9.12 3.33 12.20
N ASP A 45 -10.35 2.97 11.85
CA ASP A 45 -10.94 1.74 12.31
C ASP A 45 -9.96 0.59 12.04
N PRO A 46 -9.69 -0.28 13.02
CA PRO A 46 -8.86 -1.46 12.80
C PRO A 46 -9.37 -2.32 11.64
N ILE A 47 -10.64 -2.13 11.26
CA ILE A 47 -11.33 -2.70 10.11
C ILE A 47 -10.63 -2.34 8.79
N GLY A 48 -10.27 -1.06 8.59
CA GLY A 48 -9.58 -0.63 7.35
C GLY A 48 -8.25 -1.35 7.14
N LYS A 49 -7.48 -1.57 8.22
CA LYS A 49 -6.22 -2.33 8.16
C LYS A 49 -6.43 -3.81 7.83
N ARG A 50 -7.50 -4.43 8.34
CA ARG A 50 -7.83 -5.84 8.03
C ARG A 50 -8.25 -5.99 6.56
N LEU A 51 -9.05 -5.06 6.07
CA LEU A 51 -9.50 -4.99 4.68
C LEU A 51 -8.34 -4.80 3.70
N ASP A 52 -7.36 -3.96 4.05
CA ASP A 52 -6.11 -3.82 3.29
C ASP A 52 -5.30 -5.12 3.26
N LEU A 53 -5.24 -5.85 4.38
CA LEU A 53 -4.53 -7.13 4.45
C LEU A 53 -5.15 -8.17 3.51
N VAL A 54 -6.49 -8.24 3.46
CA VAL A 54 -7.21 -9.14 2.54
C VAL A 54 -6.97 -8.74 1.09
N LYS A 55 -6.96 -7.43 0.80
CA LYS A 55 -6.68 -6.92 -0.54
C LYS A 55 -5.30 -7.34 -1.04
N TRP A 56 -4.27 -7.17 -0.20
CA TRP A 56 -2.91 -7.61 -0.52
C TRP A 56 -2.78 -9.14 -0.62
N GLY A 57 -3.51 -9.88 0.22
CA GLY A 57 -3.52 -11.35 0.18
C GLY A 57 -4.06 -11.89 -1.15
N VAL A 58 -5.23 -11.40 -1.59
CA VAL A 58 -5.84 -11.81 -2.88
C VAL A 58 -4.93 -11.43 -4.05
N PHE A 59 -4.29 -10.26 -4.01
CA PHE A 59 -3.34 -9.83 -5.03
C PHE A 59 -2.11 -10.75 -5.11
N MET A 60 -1.52 -11.14 -3.98
CA MET A 60 -0.38 -12.07 -3.97
C MET A 60 -0.75 -13.46 -4.50
N ILE A 61 -1.94 -13.98 -4.17
CA ILE A 61 -2.42 -15.26 -4.69
C ILE A 61 -2.60 -15.18 -6.21
N ALA A 62 -3.21 -14.11 -6.71
CA ALA A 62 -3.42 -13.92 -8.14
C ALA A 62 -2.09 -13.76 -8.90
N LEU A 63 -1.09 -13.09 -8.32
CA LEU A 63 0.26 -13.03 -8.87
C LEU A 63 0.92 -14.41 -8.97
N ALA A 64 0.80 -15.24 -7.94
CA ALA A 64 1.35 -16.60 -7.97
C ALA A 64 0.70 -17.45 -9.09
N ILE A 65 -0.62 -17.33 -9.25
CA ILE A 65 -1.36 -17.98 -10.35
C ILE A 65 -0.90 -17.43 -11.71
N GLY A 66 -0.69 -16.12 -11.83
CA GLY A 66 -0.21 -15.48 -13.05
C GLY A 66 1.19 -15.94 -13.47
N VAL A 67 2.10 -16.13 -12.50
CA VAL A 67 3.44 -16.67 -12.77
C VAL A 67 3.37 -18.13 -13.21
N ALA A 68 2.55 -18.95 -12.54
CA ALA A 68 2.35 -20.35 -12.91
C ALA A 68 1.73 -20.49 -14.31
N ALA A 69 0.77 -19.64 -14.66
CA ALA A 69 0.19 -19.58 -16.00
C ALA A 69 1.21 -19.08 -17.03
N GLY A 70 2.02 -18.07 -16.70
CA GLY A 70 3.11 -17.58 -17.55
C GLY A 70 4.13 -18.68 -17.88
N PHE A 71 4.48 -19.51 -16.91
CA PHE A 71 5.36 -20.67 -17.12
C PHE A 71 4.73 -21.73 -18.04
N ALA A 72 3.43 -21.98 -17.93
CA ALA A 72 2.75 -22.90 -18.84
C ALA A 72 2.72 -22.40 -20.29
N PHE A 73 2.57 -21.08 -20.48
CA PHE A 73 2.51 -20.43 -21.80
C PHE A 73 3.89 -20.09 -22.41
N SER A 74 4.99 -20.25 -21.66
CA SER A 74 6.34 -19.96 -22.17
C SER A 74 6.77 -20.85 -23.34
N ASN A 75 6.12 -22.01 -23.51
CA ASN A 75 6.38 -22.93 -24.63
C ASN A 75 5.68 -22.51 -25.94
N VAL A 76 4.71 -21.59 -25.88
CA VAL A 76 3.89 -21.17 -27.04
C VAL A 76 4.24 -19.76 -27.49
N ILE A 77 4.61 -18.88 -26.56
CA ILE A 77 4.93 -17.46 -26.81
C ILE A 77 6.33 -17.18 -26.27
N ASN A 78 6.97 -16.12 -26.76
CA ASN A 78 8.22 -15.60 -26.17
C ASN A 78 8.10 -15.51 -24.65
N GLU A 79 9.04 -16.17 -23.95
CA GLU A 79 9.04 -16.37 -22.51
C GLU A 79 8.82 -15.07 -21.74
N VAL A 80 9.53 -14.00 -22.12
CA VAL A 80 9.44 -12.69 -21.46
C VAL A 80 8.03 -12.10 -21.62
N ALA A 81 7.48 -12.16 -22.83
CA ALA A 81 6.13 -11.65 -23.09
C ALA A 81 5.05 -12.47 -22.37
N ALA A 82 5.20 -13.78 -22.29
CA ALA A 82 4.27 -14.67 -21.59
C ALA A 82 4.20 -14.37 -20.09
N PHE A 83 5.36 -14.19 -19.44
CA PHE A 83 5.39 -13.80 -18.03
C PHE A 83 4.81 -12.40 -17.79
N PHE A 84 5.23 -11.39 -18.55
CA PHE A 84 4.73 -10.03 -18.38
C PHE A 84 3.21 -9.93 -18.57
N THR A 85 2.68 -10.57 -19.61
CA THR A 85 1.25 -10.53 -19.91
C THR A 85 0.43 -11.25 -18.85
N MET A 86 0.83 -12.45 -18.43
CA MET A 86 0.06 -13.20 -17.42
C MET A 86 0.14 -12.58 -16.03
N ILE A 87 1.30 -12.03 -15.64
CA ILE A 87 1.43 -11.33 -14.35
C ILE A 87 0.52 -10.09 -14.31
N LEU A 88 0.51 -9.27 -15.36
CA LEU A 88 -0.38 -8.09 -15.42
C LEU A 88 -1.86 -8.48 -15.49
N LEU A 89 -2.20 -9.50 -16.27
CA LEU A 89 -3.59 -9.94 -16.45
C LEU A 89 -4.14 -10.51 -15.14
N PHE A 90 -3.47 -11.50 -14.56
CA PHE A 90 -3.93 -12.13 -13.31
C PHE A 90 -3.75 -11.20 -12.10
N GLY A 91 -2.69 -10.39 -12.04
CA GLY A 91 -2.53 -9.37 -11.01
C GLY A 91 -3.65 -8.31 -11.07
N GLY A 92 -4.03 -7.87 -12.27
CA GLY A 92 -5.14 -6.95 -12.48
C GLY A 92 -6.50 -7.54 -12.10
N LEU A 93 -6.79 -8.78 -12.53
CA LEU A 93 -7.99 -9.51 -12.10
C LEU A 93 -8.04 -9.72 -10.59
N GLY A 94 -6.91 -10.06 -9.98
CA GLY A 94 -6.77 -10.22 -8.53
C GLY A 94 -7.15 -8.96 -7.76
N LEU A 95 -6.74 -7.77 -8.24
CA LEU A 95 -7.12 -6.49 -7.64
C LEU A 95 -8.62 -6.18 -7.79
N ILE A 96 -9.23 -6.54 -8.91
CA ILE A 96 -10.68 -6.38 -9.11
C ILE A 96 -11.45 -7.28 -8.14
N VAL A 97 -11.06 -8.56 -8.06
CA VAL A 97 -11.67 -9.52 -7.11
C VAL A 97 -11.46 -9.04 -5.67
N ALA A 98 -10.25 -8.59 -5.33
CA ALA A 98 -9.96 -8.01 -4.02
C ALA A 98 -10.91 -6.87 -3.68
N TYR A 99 -11.17 -5.94 -4.61
CA TYR A 99 -12.11 -4.85 -4.40
C TYR A 99 -13.53 -5.36 -4.09
N PHE A 100 -14.03 -6.34 -4.84
CA PHE A 100 -15.36 -6.91 -4.58
C PHE A 100 -15.42 -7.64 -3.24
N VAL A 101 -14.40 -8.41 -2.88
CA VAL A 101 -14.32 -9.13 -1.59
C VAL A 101 -14.27 -8.14 -0.42
N THR A 102 -13.39 -7.12 -0.49
CA THR A 102 -13.28 -6.07 0.52
C THR A 102 -14.58 -5.28 0.65
N LYS A 103 -15.25 -4.96 -0.47
CA LYS A 103 -16.55 -4.26 -0.48
C LYS A 103 -17.67 -5.12 0.14
N ALA A 104 -17.67 -6.43 -0.11
CA ALA A 104 -18.65 -7.34 0.47
C ALA A 104 -18.46 -7.50 1.98
N LEU A 105 -17.21 -7.59 2.44
CA LEU A 105 -16.86 -7.63 3.87
C LEU A 105 -17.25 -6.34 4.58
N ALA A 106 -16.96 -5.19 3.97
CA ALA A 106 -17.31 -3.87 4.54
C ALA A 106 -18.82 -3.59 4.61
N LYS A 107 -19.66 -4.32 3.86
CA LYS A 107 -21.14 -4.19 3.91
C LYS A 107 -21.77 -5.09 4.97
N LYS A 108 -21.04 -6.11 5.42
CA LYS A 108 -21.56 -7.14 6.35
C LYS A 108 -21.34 -6.77 7.82
N GLU A 109 -20.49 -5.79 8.07
CA GLU A 109 -20.32 -5.07 9.33
C GLU A 109 -21.14 -3.77 9.29
#